data_AF-A0A350YUI3-F1
#
_entry.id   AF-A0A350YUI3-F1
#
_cell.length_a   1.000
_cell.length_b   1.000
_cell.length_c   1.000
_cell.angle_alpha   90.00
_cell.angle_beta   90.00
_cell.angle_gamma   90.00
#
_symmetry.space_group_name_H-M   'P 1'
#
loop_
_entity.id
_entity.type
_entity.pdbx_description
1 polymer ?
#
loop_
_entity_poly.entity_id
_entity_poly.type
_entity_poly.pdbx_seq_one_letter_code
_entity_poly.pdbx_strand_id
1 'polypeptide(L)' 'MDSSSIRHIIQNIPKAELHLHIEGTLEPDLLFSLARKNNVGLPYQTPDDVRKAYTFNNLQEFL' A
#
# COMPACT_ATOMS: atom_id res chain seq x y z
N MET A 1 4.43 7.69 28.77
CA MET A 1 3.48 8.26 27.78
C MET A 1 2.60 7.13 27.30
N ASP A 2 1.30 7.32 27.19
CA ASP A 2 0.42 6.29 26.63
C ASP A 2 0.68 6.14 25.11
N SER A 3 0.25 5.00 24.55
CA SER A 3 0.47 4.67 23.12
C SER A 3 -0.29 5.59 22.15
N SER A 4 -1.36 6.26 22.60
CA SER A 4 -2.12 7.23 21.81
C SER A 4 -1.35 8.55 21.70
N SER A 5 -0.80 9.03 22.81
CA SER A 5 0.04 10.24 22.89
C SER A 5 1.26 10.14 21.98
N ILE A 6 1.95 9.00 21.97
CA ILE A 6 3.11 8.79 21.09
C ILE A 6 2.70 8.79 19.60
N ARG A 7 1.58 8.14 19.24
CA ARG A 7 1.07 8.15 17.85
C ARG A 7 0.74 9.55 17.37
N HIS A 8 0.09 10.34 18.22
CA HIS A 8 -0.26 11.72 17.91
C HIS A 8 0.98 12.56 17.62
N ILE A 9 2.03 12.42 18.41
CA ILE A 9 3.31 13.09 18.16
C ILE A 9 3.91 12.65 16.82
N ILE A 10 4.03 11.32 16.59
CA ILE A 10 4.62 10.78 15.35
C ILE A 10 3.90 11.29 14.10
N GLN A 11 2.56 11.32 14.11
CA GLN A 11 1.77 11.78 12.96
C GLN A 11 2.02 13.26 12.63
N ASN A 12 2.15 14.12 13.63
CA ASN A 12 2.21 15.57 13.46
C ASN A 12 3.63 16.15 13.27
N ILE A 13 4.70 15.37 13.46
CA ILE A 13 6.06 15.83 13.18
C ILE A 13 6.22 16.13 11.67
N PRO A 14 6.83 17.25 11.25
CA PRO A 14 7.21 17.49 9.86
C PRO A 14 8.25 16.47 9.37
N LYS A 15 8.03 15.87 8.20
CA LYS A 15 8.89 14.80 7.66
C LYS A 15 9.22 15.09 6.20
N ALA A 16 10.41 14.69 5.80
CA ALA A 16 10.77 14.49 4.40
C ALA A 16 11.00 13.00 4.17
N GLU A 17 10.40 12.44 3.13
CA GLU A 17 10.60 11.05 2.72
C GLU A 17 11.53 11.05 1.50
N LEU A 18 12.72 10.48 1.67
CA LEU A 18 13.80 10.55 0.66
C LEU A 18 13.91 9.29 -0.19
N HIS A 19 13.22 8.21 0.19
CA HIS A 19 13.20 6.96 -0.54
C HIS A 19 11.76 6.44 -0.54
N LEU A 20 11.09 6.60 -1.67
CA LEU A 20 9.76 6.09 -1.92
C LEU A 20 9.67 5.71 -3.39
N HIS A 21 9.08 4.54 -3.66
CA HIS A 21 8.66 4.18 -5.01
C HIS A 21 7.17 4.53 -5.13
N ILE A 22 6.80 5.37 -6.09
CA ILE A 22 5.40 5.79 -6.29
C ILE A 22 4.52 4.58 -6.63
N GLU A 23 5.08 3.65 -7.39
CA GLU A 23 4.44 2.38 -7.74
C GLU A 23 4.16 1.53 -6.48
N GLY A 24 5.05 1.62 -5.48
CA GLY A 24 4.90 0.95 -4.19
C GLY A 24 3.81 1.54 -3.30
N THR A 25 3.22 2.69 -3.66
CA THR A 25 2.08 3.29 -2.94
C THR A 25 0.73 2.93 -3.59
N LEU A 26 0.71 2.00 -4.54
CA LEU A 26 -0.53 1.59 -5.20
C LEU A 26 -1.35 0.68 -4.29
N GLU A 27 -2.29 1.29 -3.57
CA GLU A 27 -3.21 0.57 -2.69
C GLU A 27 -4.16 -0.35 -3.47
N PRO A 28 -4.55 -1.52 -2.91
CA PRO A 28 -5.48 -2.45 -3.56
C PRO A 28 -6.79 -1.82 -4.04
N ASP A 29 -7.40 -0.95 -3.25
CA ASP A 29 -8.66 -0.29 -3.66
C ASP A 29 -8.44 0.66 -4.86
N LEU A 30 -7.29 1.34 -4.89
CA LEU A 30 -6.90 2.21 -5.99
C LEU A 30 -6.57 1.41 -7.25
N LEU A 31 -5.86 0.28 -7.11
CA LEU A 31 -5.58 -0.68 -8.18
C LEU A 31 -6.89 -1.08 -8.89
N PHE A 32 -7.90 -1.51 -8.13
CA PHE A 32 -9.22 -1.87 -8.69
C PHE A 32 -9.95 -0.69 -9.33
N SER A 33 -9.89 0.49 -8.71
CA SER A 33 -10.49 1.71 -9.26
C SER A 33 -9.88 2.07 -10.63
N LEU A 34 -8.55 2.04 -10.73
CA LEU A 34 -7.83 2.32 -11.96
C LEU A 34 -8.05 1.23 -13.01
N ALA A 35 -8.07 -0.05 -12.63
CA ALA A 35 -8.34 -1.14 -13.54
C ALA A 35 -9.73 -1.00 -14.20
N ARG A 36 -10.77 -0.72 -13.39
CA ARG A 36 -12.12 -0.43 -13.89
C ARG A 36 -12.14 0.77 -14.83
N LYS A 37 -11.51 1.88 -14.42
CA LYS A 37 -11.44 3.11 -15.23
C LYS A 37 -10.79 2.86 -16.61
N ASN A 38 -9.79 1.98 -16.67
CA ASN A 38 -9.02 1.72 -17.88
C ASN A 38 -9.44 0.43 -18.61
N ASN A 39 -10.55 -0.22 -18.21
CA ASN A 39 -11.02 -1.49 -18.78
C ASN A 39 -9.97 -2.61 -18.78
N VAL A 40 -9.15 -2.69 -17.72
CA VAL A 40 -8.14 -3.73 -17.52
C VAL A 40 -8.70 -4.81 -16.61
N GLY A 41 -8.64 -6.07 -17.06
CA GLY A 41 -8.94 -7.22 -16.22
C GLY A 41 -7.82 -7.49 -15.21
N LEU A 42 -8.17 -7.76 -13.96
CA LEU A 42 -7.22 -8.11 -12.91
C LEU A 42 -7.25 -9.62 -12.64
N PRO A 43 -6.12 -10.24 -12.27
CA PRO A 43 -6.05 -11.65 -11.86
C PRO A 43 -6.59 -11.90 -10.44
N TYR A 44 -7.16 -10.88 -9.79
CA TYR A 44 -7.72 -10.92 -8.45
C TYR A 44 -9.21 -10.54 -8.49
N GLN A 45 -10.03 -11.17 -7.65
CA GLN A 45 -11.47 -10.91 -7.61
C GLN A 45 -11.81 -9.73 -6.69
N THR A 46 -11.05 -9.56 -5.61
CA THR A 46 -11.28 -8.54 -4.60
C THR A 46 -9.99 -7.85 -4.15
N PRO A 47 -10.06 -6.61 -3.60
CA PRO A 47 -8.93 -5.98 -2.93
C PRO A 47 -8.33 -6.83 -1.78
N ASP A 48 -9.15 -7.62 -1.10
CA ASP A 48 -8.68 -8.53 -0.03
C ASP A 48 -7.82 -9.67 -0.57
N ASP A 49 -8.06 -10.14 -1.80
CA ASP A 49 -7.20 -11.15 -2.42
C ASP A 49 -5.80 -10.59 -2.70
N VAL A 50 -5.70 -9.31 -3.10
CA VAL A 50 -4.43 -8.61 -3.28
C VAL A 50 -3.71 -8.43 -1.94
N ARG A 51 -4.43 -8.02 -0.88
CA ARG A 51 -3.85 -7.90 0.47
C ARG A 51 -3.26 -9.21 0.98
N LYS A 52 -3.93 -10.34 0.72
CA LYS A 52 -3.41 -11.68 1.07
C LYS A 52 -2.15 -12.04 0.29
N ALA A 53 -2.05 -11.57 -0.97
CA ALA A 53 -0.87 -11.78 -1.79
C ALA A 53 0.35 -10.95 -1.34
N TYR A 54 0.19 -9.95 -0.46
CA TYR A 54 1.29 -9.15 0.09
C TYR A 54 2.07 -9.89 1.19
N THR A 55 2.46 -11.14 0.90
CA THR A 55 3.31 -11.98 1.73
C THR A 55 4.50 -12.41 0.89
N PHE A 56 5.70 -11.97 1.25
CA PHE A 56 6.90 -12.13 0.43
C PHE A 56 8.03 -12.79 1.23
N ASN A 57 8.72 -13.77 0.66
CA ASN A 57 9.87 -14.42 1.30
C ASN A 57 11.21 -13.77 0.94
N ASN A 58 11.26 -12.99 -0.14
CA ASN A 58 12.45 -12.29 -0.62
C ASN A 58 12.06 -11.10 -1.50
N LEU A 59 13.06 -10.33 -1.94
CA LEU A 59 12.84 -9.18 -2.81
C LEU A 59 12.21 -9.56 -4.15
N GLN A 60 12.59 -10.68 -4.74
CA GLN A 60 12.12 -11.08 -6.06
C GLN A 60 10.65 -11.50 -6.06
N GLU A 61 10.12 -12.01 -4.95
CA GLU A 61 8.70 -12.30 -4.80
C GLU A 61 7.85 -11.04 -4.61
N PHE A 62 8.45 -9.96 -4.09
CA PHE A 62 7.80 -8.66 -3.99
C PHE A 62 7.71 -7.94 -5.34
N LEU A 63 8.75 -8.05 -6.17
CA LEU A 63 8.86 -7.43 -7.50
C LEU A 63 7.95 -8.11 -8.54
#